data_AF-A0A496KXJ8-F1
#
_entry.id   AF-A0A496KXJ8-F1
#
_cell.length_a   1.000
_cell.length_b   1.000
_cell.length_c   1.000
_cell.angle_alpha   90.00
_cell.angle_beta   90.00
_cell.angle_gamma   90.00
#
_symmetry.space_group_name_H-M   'P 1'
#
loop_
_entity.id
_entity.type
_entity.pdbx_description
1 polymer ?
#
loop_
_entity_poly.entity_id
_entity_poly.type
_entity_poly.pdbx_seq_one_letter_code
_entity_poly.pdbx_strand_id
1 'polypeptide(L)'
;MIQQSVLDEYRPYYDNEVPEAVARIASDSLFEPIVRFVFPDEDYAAFVENFRRLGSVYDFQTKIMDKAICNIVRATATDLSYSGIDHIDPKKSYTYISNHRDIVLDSAILQTIFYANDIKTSEITFGSNLMRPQIV
;
A
#
# COMPACT_ATOMS: atom_id res chain seq x y z
N MET A 1 29.87 -8.31 7.08
CA MET A 1 28.66 -9.09 6.70
C MET A 1 27.52 -8.53 7.55
N ILE A 2 26.43 -8.08 6.93
CA ILE A 2 25.24 -7.65 7.67
C ILE A 2 24.66 -8.91 8.32
N GLN A 3 24.42 -8.89 9.64
CA GLN A 3 23.77 -10.00 10.33
C GLN A 3 22.36 -10.18 9.77
N GLN A 4 21.98 -11.42 9.46
CA GLN A 4 20.68 -11.76 8.87
C GLN A 4 19.49 -11.21 9.69
N SER A 5 19.64 -11.13 11.01
CA SER A 5 18.65 -10.58 11.94
C SER A 5 18.29 -9.11 11.69
N VAL A 6 19.18 -8.30 11.10
CA VAL A 6 18.89 -6.90 10.79
C VAL A 6 18.00 -6.77 9.56
N LEU A 7 18.10 -7.70 8.61
CA LEU A 7 17.28 -7.66 7.39
C LEU A 7 15.85 -8.15 7.64
N ASP A 8 15.66 -9.00 8.65
CA ASP A 8 14.34 -9.49 9.07
C ASP A 8 13.44 -8.37 9.61
N GLU A 9 14.00 -7.25 10.06
CA GLU A 9 13.20 -6.08 10.51
C GLU A 9 12.63 -5.27 9.33
N TYR A 10 13.24 -5.34 8.15
CA TYR A 10 12.86 -4.53 6.98
C TYR A 10 12.17 -5.33 5.88
N ARG A 11 12.01 -6.64 6.06
CA ARG A 11 11.35 -7.48 5.07
C ARG A 11 9.83 -7.21 5.04
N PRO A 12 9.18 -7.48 3.91
CA PRO A 12 7.73 -7.51 3.83
C PRO A 12 7.11 -8.55 4.78
N TYR A 13 5.83 -8.34 5.11
CA TYR A 13 5.02 -9.35 5.78
C TYR A 13 4.83 -10.59 4.89
N TYR A 14 4.77 -11.76 5.50
CA TYR A 14 4.23 -12.97 4.89
C TYR A 14 2.73 -13.05 5.13
N ASP A 15 2.01 -13.76 4.26
CA ASP A 15 0.54 -13.87 4.35
C ASP A 15 0.05 -14.38 5.72
N ASN A 16 0.79 -15.29 6.36
CA ASN A 16 0.46 -15.79 7.68
C ASN A 16 0.63 -14.77 8.82
N GLU A 17 1.32 -13.65 8.58
CA GLU A 17 1.52 -12.55 9.52
C GLU A 17 0.47 -11.44 9.35
N VAL A 18 -0.24 -11.42 8.21
CA VAL A 18 -1.23 -10.39 7.88
C VAL A 18 -2.38 -10.31 8.89
N PRO A 19 -3.00 -11.41 9.35
CA PRO A 19 -4.09 -11.34 10.32
C PRO A 19 -3.73 -10.60 11.62
N GLU A 20 -2.51 -10.83 12.14
CA GLU A 20 -2.02 -10.14 13.33
C GLU A 20 -1.73 -8.65 13.02
N ALA A 21 -1.10 -8.36 11.89
CA ALA A 21 -0.78 -7.01 11.48
C ALA A 21 -2.05 -6.14 11.31
N VAL A 22 -3.08 -6.64 10.62
CA VAL A 22 -4.34 -5.88 10.42
C VAL A 22 -5.13 -5.71 11.72
N ALA A 23 -5.11 -6.70 12.62
CA ALA A 23 -5.73 -6.55 13.94
C ALA A 23 -5.05 -5.45 14.77
N ARG A 24 -3.72 -5.39 14.71
CA ARG A 24 -2.91 -4.38 15.40
C ARG A 24 -3.16 -2.98 14.82
N ILE A 25 -3.11 -2.82 13.50
CA ILE A 25 -3.41 -1.56 12.81
C ILE A 25 -4.82 -1.08 13.14
N ALA A 26 -5.82 -1.97 13.05
CA ALA A 26 -7.21 -1.61 13.31
C ALA A 26 -7.53 -1.24 14.77
N SER A 27 -6.57 -1.43 15.68
CA SER A 27 -6.68 -1.08 17.10
C SER A 27 -5.99 0.24 17.44
N ASP A 28 -5.27 0.85 16.47
CA ASP A 28 -4.59 2.12 16.66
C ASP A 28 -5.60 3.29 16.66
N SER A 29 -5.41 4.25 17.57
CA SER A 29 -6.22 5.46 17.68
C SER A 29 -6.27 6.33 16.41
N LEU A 30 -5.25 6.24 15.55
CA LEU A 30 -5.15 6.97 14.29
C LEU A 30 -5.86 6.26 13.13
N PHE A 31 -6.23 4.98 13.28
CA PHE A 31 -6.84 4.22 12.21
C PHE A 31 -8.20 4.80 11.79
N GLU A 32 -9.07 5.10 12.75
CA GLU A 32 -10.39 5.67 12.44
C GLU A 32 -10.31 7.02 11.70
N PRO A 33 -9.53 8.02 12.18
CA PRO A 33 -9.33 9.26 11.44
C PRO A 33 -8.83 9.05 10.00
N ILE A 34 -7.88 8.14 9.80
CA ILE A 34 -7.33 7.85 8.47
C ILE A 34 -8.40 7.23 7.56
N VAL A 35 -9.12 6.21 8.06
CA VAL A 35 -10.16 5.55 7.28
C VAL A 35 -11.24 6.55 6.88
N ARG A 36 -11.72 7.39 7.80
CA ARG A 36 -12.74 8.40 7.49
C ARG A 36 -12.26 9.47 6.51
N PHE A 37 -10.97 9.80 6.51
CA PHE A 37 -10.41 10.74 5.56
C PHE A 37 -10.28 10.14 4.16
N VAL A 38 -9.78 8.90 4.06
CA VAL A 38 -9.50 8.23 2.77
C VAL A 38 -10.75 7.58 2.15
N PHE A 39 -11.68 7.13 2.99
CA PHE A 39 -12.91 6.43 2.62
C PHE A 39 -14.13 7.15 3.22
N PRO A 40 -14.41 8.40 2.82
CA PRO A 40 -15.44 9.23 3.45
C PRO A 40 -16.86 8.66 3.33
N ASP A 41 -17.11 7.82 2.31
CA ASP A 41 -18.42 7.25 2.01
C ASP A 41 -18.62 5.83 2.58
N GLU A 42 -17.60 5.23 3.20
CA GLU A 42 -17.68 3.87 3.77
C GLU A 42 -18.12 3.90 5.24
N ASP A 43 -18.95 2.94 5.66
CA ASP A 43 -19.28 2.77 7.08
C ASP A 43 -18.04 2.22 7.83
N TYR A 44 -17.61 2.94 8.86
CA TYR A 44 -16.37 2.60 9.57
C TYR A 44 -16.42 1.22 10.24
N ALA A 45 -17.56 0.84 10.82
CA ALA A 45 -17.68 -0.46 11.50
C ALA A 45 -17.58 -1.62 10.49
N ALA A 46 -18.30 -1.51 9.38
CA ALA A 46 -18.22 -2.48 8.28
C ALA A 46 -16.82 -2.50 7.64
N PHE A 47 -16.18 -1.34 7.49
CA PHE A 47 -14.82 -1.25 6.97
C PHE A 47 -13.84 -2.02 7.86
N VAL A 48 -13.88 -1.81 9.18
CA VAL A 48 -13.00 -2.49 10.15
C VAL A 48 -13.23 -4.00 10.13
N GLU A 49 -14.49 -4.44 10.03
CA GLU A 49 -14.81 -5.87 9.93
C GLU A 49 -14.19 -6.50 8.68
N ASN A 50 -14.33 -5.85 7.52
CA ASN A 50 -13.74 -6.31 6.27
C ASN A 50 -12.20 -6.24 6.29
N PHE A 51 -11.63 -5.19 6.87
CA PHE A 51 -10.19 -5.01 7.01
C PHE A 51 -9.56 -6.12 7.86
N ARG A 52 -10.21 -6.52 8.95
CA ARG A 52 -9.73 -7.62 9.82
C ARG A 52 -9.82 -9.00 9.19
N ARG A 53 -10.57 -9.16 8.08
CA ARG A 53 -10.69 -10.43 7.34
C ARG A 53 -9.62 -10.61 6.26
N LEU A 54 -8.75 -9.63 6.06
CA LEU A 54 -7.65 -9.75 5.10
C LEU A 54 -6.67 -10.84 5.54
N GLY A 55 -6.36 -11.76 4.62
CA GLY A 55 -5.51 -12.93 4.91
C GLY A 55 -4.21 -12.98 4.11
N SER A 56 -3.93 -11.98 3.26
CA SER A 56 -2.71 -11.94 2.45
C SER A 56 -2.26 -10.51 2.18
N VAL A 57 -0.98 -10.34 1.84
CA VAL A 57 -0.41 -9.05 1.46
C VAL A 57 -1.08 -8.53 0.20
N TYR A 58 -1.34 -9.43 -0.76
CA TYR A 58 -2.01 -9.09 -2.00
C TYR A 58 -3.46 -8.61 -1.78
N ASP A 59 -4.18 -9.22 -0.84
CA ASP A 59 -5.51 -8.76 -0.44
C ASP A 59 -5.46 -7.34 0.14
N PHE A 60 -4.49 -7.03 1.00
CA PHE A 60 -4.31 -5.68 1.52
C PHE A 60 -4.00 -4.67 0.39
N GLN A 61 -3.09 -5.02 -0.52
CA GLN A 61 -2.72 -4.16 -1.66
C GLN A 61 -3.91 -3.87 -2.57
N THR A 62 -4.70 -4.90 -2.92
CA THR A 62 -5.76 -4.78 -3.93
C THR A 62 -7.11 -4.34 -3.37
N LYS A 63 -7.46 -4.75 -2.14
CA LYS A 63 -8.77 -4.43 -1.54
C LYS A 63 -8.76 -3.12 -0.77
N ILE A 64 -7.61 -2.71 -0.23
CA ILE A 64 -7.47 -1.49 0.59
C ILE A 64 -6.62 -0.45 -0.14
N MET A 65 -5.37 -0.76 -0.48
CA MET A 65 -4.43 0.26 -0.97
C MET A 65 -4.82 0.80 -2.34
N ASP A 66 -5.22 -0.04 -3.30
CA ASP A 66 -5.72 0.40 -4.61
C ASP A 66 -6.85 1.43 -4.47
N LYS A 67 -7.88 1.10 -3.68
CA LYS A 67 -9.00 2.01 -3.41
C LYS A 67 -8.56 3.30 -2.71
N ALA A 68 -7.68 3.18 -1.70
CA ALA A 68 -7.15 4.34 -0.97
C ALA A 68 -6.44 5.31 -1.91
N ILE A 69 -5.53 4.80 -2.76
CA ILE A 69 -4.78 5.61 -3.70
C ILE A 69 -5.69 6.20 -4.77
N CYS A 70 -6.64 5.42 -5.31
CA CYS A 70 -7.64 5.95 -6.24
C CYS A 70 -8.45 7.11 -5.63
N ASN A 71 -8.87 7.00 -4.37
CA ASN A 71 -9.60 8.07 -3.69
C ASN A 71 -8.74 9.32 -3.48
N ILE A 72 -7.47 9.15 -3.07
CA ILE A 72 -6.52 10.26 -2.91
C ILE A 72 -6.30 10.97 -4.26
N VAL A 73 -6.05 10.21 -5.32
CA VAL A 73 -5.84 10.76 -6.67
C VAL A 73 -7.09 11.53 -7.12
N ARG A 74 -8.29 10.96 -6.97
CA ARG A 74 -9.55 11.63 -7.32
C ARG A 74 -9.78 12.94 -6.53
N ALA A 75 -9.36 12.97 -5.27
CA ALA A 75 -9.56 14.15 -4.42
C ALA A 75 -8.51 15.25 -4.63
N THR A 76 -7.32 14.91 -5.14
CA THR A 76 -6.15 15.82 -5.13
C THR A 76 -5.54 16.11 -6.49
N ALA A 77 -5.80 15.28 -7.51
CA ALA A 77 -5.29 15.45 -8.86
C ALA A 77 -6.43 15.80 -9.83
N THR A 78 -6.12 16.60 -10.85
CA THR A 78 -7.07 16.88 -11.96
C THR A 78 -7.24 15.66 -12.86
N ASP A 79 -6.14 14.96 -13.14
CA ASP A 79 -6.12 13.76 -13.97
C ASP A 79 -4.90 12.90 -13.63
N LEU A 80 -4.98 11.59 -13.94
CA LEU A 80 -3.88 10.65 -13.86
C LEU A 80 -3.80 9.87 -15.18
N SER A 81 -2.69 10.07 -15.90
CA SER A 81 -2.39 9.36 -17.15
C SER A 81 -1.10 8.58 -17.06
N TYR A 82 -1.02 7.44 -17.75
CA TYR A 82 0.19 6.64 -17.89
C TYR A 82 0.31 6.05 -19.29
N SER A 83 1.53 5.67 -19.68
CA SER A 83 1.84 5.10 -21.00
C SER A 83 3.03 4.13 -20.91
N GLY A 84 3.17 3.22 -21.88
CA GLY A 84 4.30 2.30 -21.96
C GLY A 84 4.16 1.05 -21.07
N ILE A 85 2.96 0.81 -20.53
CA ILE A 85 2.64 -0.39 -19.74
C ILE A 85 2.75 -1.66 -20.58
N ASP A 86 2.46 -1.53 -21.88
CA ASP A 86 2.56 -2.55 -22.92
C ASP A 86 4.00 -3.03 -23.17
N HIS A 87 5.01 -2.28 -22.71
CA HIS A 87 6.41 -2.69 -22.78
C HIS A 87 6.84 -3.60 -21.61
N ILE A 88 5.99 -3.78 -20.59
CA ILE A 88 6.30 -4.59 -19.42
C ILE A 88 5.87 -6.05 -19.68
N ASP A 89 6.85 -6.95 -19.68
CA ASP A 89 6.61 -8.40 -19.75
C ASP A 89 6.50 -8.94 -18.32
N PRO A 90 5.31 -9.36 -17.85
CA PRO A 90 5.11 -9.78 -16.45
C PRO A 90 5.92 -11.03 -16.05
N LYS A 91 6.58 -11.70 -17.01
CA LYS A 91 7.46 -12.85 -16.76
C LYS A 91 8.91 -12.47 -16.51
N LYS A 92 9.27 -11.18 -16.58
CA LYS A 92 10.63 -10.68 -16.39
C LYS A 92 10.75 -9.85 -15.12
N SER A 93 11.97 -9.79 -14.58
CA SER A 93 12.32 -8.91 -13.46
C SER A 93 12.79 -7.56 -13.97
N TYR A 94 12.34 -6.50 -13.31
CA TYR A 94 12.68 -5.12 -13.66
C TYR A 94 13.12 -4.35 -12.42
N THR A 95 13.98 -3.36 -12.62
CA THR A 95 14.23 -2.27 -11.66
C THR A 95 13.58 -1.02 -12.19
N TYR A 96 12.51 -0.56 -11.55
CA TYR A 96 11.82 0.68 -11.90
C TYR A 96 12.51 1.87 -11.22
N ILE A 97 12.74 2.95 -11.96
CA ILE A 97 13.40 4.17 -11.48
C ILE A 97 12.47 5.34 -11.76
N SER A 98 12.10 6.08 -10.72
CA SER A 98 11.30 7.31 -10.81
C SER A 98 12.10 8.52 -10.29
N ASN A 99 11.58 9.71 -10.53
CA ASN A 99 12.05 10.93 -9.87
C ASN A 99 11.60 10.97 -8.39
N HIS A 100 12.10 11.93 -7.62
CA HIS A 100 11.99 11.94 -6.15
C HIS A 100 10.95 12.93 -5.62
N ARG A 101 9.75 12.97 -6.21
CA ARG A 101 8.76 13.99 -5.84
C ARG A 101 7.96 13.58 -4.61
N ASP A 102 7.55 12.33 -4.51
CA ASP A 102 6.87 11.79 -3.33
C ASP A 102 7.22 10.31 -3.12
N ILE A 103 8.02 10.03 -2.09
CA ILE A 103 8.54 8.67 -1.85
C ILE A 103 7.45 7.63 -1.57
N VAL A 104 6.29 8.06 -1.07
CA VAL A 104 5.17 7.17 -0.72
C VAL A 104 4.20 7.08 -1.90
N LEU A 105 3.69 8.21 -2.37
CA LEU A 105 2.63 8.23 -3.38
C LEU A 105 3.13 7.81 -4.77
N ASP A 106 4.36 8.14 -5.17
CA ASP A 106 4.89 7.76 -6.48
C ASP A 106 4.90 6.21 -6.60
N SER A 107 5.39 5.55 -5.55
CA SER A 107 5.44 4.08 -5.48
C SER A 107 4.04 3.47 -5.43
N ALA A 108 3.12 4.05 -4.66
CA ALA A 108 1.77 3.52 -4.46
C ALA A 108 0.85 3.70 -5.69
N ILE A 109 0.96 4.82 -6.40
CA ILE A 109 0.27 5.05 -7.67
C ILE A 109 0.75 4.04 -8.71
N LEU A 110 2.06 3.75 -8.76
CA LEU A 110 2.58 2.72 -9.66
C LEU A 110 1.97 1.33 -9.38
N GLN A 111 1.75 0.96 -8.11
CA GLN A 111 1.08 -0.31 -7.79
C GLN A 111 -0.37 -0.36 -8.28
N THR A 112 -1.08 0.75 -8.16
CA THR A 112 -2.46 0.89 -8.65
C THR A 112 -2.50 0.70 -10.17
N ILE A 113 -1.54 1.28 -10.89
CA ILE A 113 -1.39 1.11 -12.35
C ILE A 113 -1.06 -0.34 -12.70
N PHE A 114 -0.16 -1.00 -11.98
CA PHE A 114 0.15 -2.42 -12.20
C PHE A 114 -1.08 -3.30 -11.98
N TYR A 115 -1.78 -3.10 -10.87
CA TYR A 115 -2.99 -3.85 -10.57
C TYR A 115 -4.07 -3.68 -11.65
N ALA A 116 -4.29 -2.44 -12.12
CA ALA A 116 -5.25 -2.15 -13.19
C ALA A 116 -4.90 -2.77 -14.56
N ASN A 117 -3.67 -3.26 -14.75
CA ASN A 117 -3.19 -3.87 -15.99
C ASN A 117 -2.82 -5.36 -15.81
N ASP A 118 -3.33 -6.02 -14.76
CA ASP A 118 -3.05 -7.43 -14.44
C ASP A 118 -1.54 -7.74 -14.26
N ILE A 119 -0.76 -6.73 -13.87
CA ILE A 119 0.66 -6.88 -13.54
C ILE A 119 0.79 -7.09 -12.04
N LYS A 120 1.65 -8.03 -11.64
CA LYS A 120 1.94 -8.29 -10.23
C LYS A 120 2.49 -7.03 -9.56
N THR A 121 1.86 -6.63 -8.46
CA THR A 121 2.34 -5.57 -7.58
C THR A 121 3.69 -5.93 -6.96
N SER A 122 4.47 -4.91 -6.64
CA SER A 122 5.71 -5.01 -5.87
C SER A 122 5.48 -4.68 -4.41
N GLU A 123 6.45 -5.02 -3.57
CA GLU A 123 6.52 -4.57 -2.19
C GLU A 123 7.16 -3.17 -2.15
N ILE A 124 6.70 -2.33 -1.22
CA ILE A 124 7.20 -0.97 -1.04
C ILE A 124 7.73 -0.84 0.39
N THR A 125 8.89 -0.22 0.53
CA THR A 125 9.45 0.16 1.83
C THR A 125 10.07 1.55 1.74
N PHE A 126 10.02 2.30 2.84
CA PHE A 126 10.64 3.60 2.99
C PHE A 126 10.96 3.85 4.46
N GLY A 127 11.94 4.71 4.73
CA GLY A 127 12.34 5.02 6.11
C GLY A 127 11.27 5.84 6.84
N SER A 128 11.06 5.56 8.14
CA SER A 128 10.11 6.27 9.00
C SER A 128 10.63 7.61 9.54
N ASN A 129 11.78 8.10 9.05
CA ASN A 129 12.46 9.32 9.53
C ASN A 129 11.56 10.58 9.52
N LEU A 130 10.54 10.60 8.67
CA LEU A 130 9.62 11.72 8.49
C LEU A 130 8.19 11.43 8.99
N MET A 131 7.92 10.25 9.56
CA MET A 131 6.56 9.88 10.01
C MET A 131 6.32 10.28 11.47
N ARG A 132 5.39 11.23 11.70
CA ARG A 132 4.93 11.65 13.03
C ARG A 132 3.46 12.09 13.00
N PRO A 133 2.61 11.65 13.95
CA PRO A 133 2.83 10.52 14.87
C PRO A 133 2.99 9.20 14.10
N GLN A 134 3.65 8.23 14.71
CA GLN A 134 3.73 6.88 14.15
C GLN A 134 2.39 6.18 14.36
N ILE A 135 1.94 5.45 13.33
CA ILE A 135 0.84 4.52 13.42
C ILE A 135 1.44 3.12 13.57
N VAL A 136 1.09 2.44 14.66
CA VAL A 136 1.60 1.12 15.07
C VAL A 136 3.11 0.99 15.30
#